data_AF-J9FT22-F1
#
_entry.id   AF-J9FT22-F1
#
_cell.length_a   1.000
_cell.length_b   1.000
_cell.length_c   1.000
_cell.angle_alpha   90.00
_cell.angle_beta   90.00
_cell.angle_gamma   90.00
#
_symmetry.space_group_name_H-M   'P 1'
#
loop_
_entity.id
_entity.type
_entity.pdbx_description
1 polymer ?
#
loop_
_entity_poly.entity_id
_entity_poly.type
_entity_poly.pdbx_seq_one_letter_code
_entity_poly.pdbx_strand_id
1 'polypeptide(L)'
;MDILRIDHFRGFDSYYAIPADAKTAKVGEWLEGPGIDLFKAIEAKLGKREIIAEDLGYLTDSVKQLLADSGFPGMKVLEFAFDSRDGSGAEYLPYNYPKNCVAYAGTHDNDTIQGWFKTINDGDLKYARDFMDAYNPDEYHWEMMRTIIASPAIQLSYKPKTY
;
A
#
# COMPACT_ATOMS: atom_id res chain seq x y z
N MET A 1 -18.12 9.52 -5.72
CA MET A 1 -16.84 8.83 -5.52
C MET A 1 -16.91 7.56 -6.33
N ASP A 2 -16.00 7.37 -7.29
CA ASP A 2 -16.06 6.22 -8.20
C ASP A 2 -15.27 5.02 -7.64
N ILE A 3 -14.18 5.26 -6.90
CA ILE A 3 -13.33 4.24 -6.26
C ILE A 3 -13.20 4.52 -4.76
N LEU A 4 -13.31 3.50 -3.90
CA LEU A 4 -13.13 3.57 -2.45
C LEU A 4 -11.81 2.92 -2.03
N ARG A 5 -10.91 3.66 -1.37
CA ARG A 5 -9.82 3.04 -0.59
C ARG A 5 -10.35 2.64 0.78
N ILE A 6 -10.17 1.40 1.19
CA ILE A 6 -10.45 0.96 2.56
C ILE A 6 -9.13 0.89 3.31
N ASP A 7 -9.02 1.76 4.31
CA ASP A 7 -7.90 1.80 5.25
C ASP A 7 -7.91 0.55 6.15
N HIS A 8 -6.73 0.06 6.48
CA HIS A 8 -6.51 -1.05 7.38
C HIS A 8 -7.27 -2.33 6.98
N PHE A 9 -7.20 -2.71 5.69
CA PHE A 9 -7.97 -3.84 5.13
C PHE A 9 -7.73 -5.15 5.90
N ARG A 10 -6.53 -5.34 6.47
CA ARG A 10 -6.22 -6.49 7.32
C ARG A 10 -7.19 -6.69 8.49
N GLY A 11 -7.84 -5.62 8.97
CA GLY A 11 -8.85 -5.67 10.03
C GLY A 11 -10.07 -6.53 9.71
N PHE A 12 -10.34 -6.77 8.42
CA PHE A 12 -11.42 -7.68 8.01
C PHE A 12 -11.01 -9.16 8.15
N ASP A 13 -9.72 -9.48 8.11
CA ASP A 13 -9.21 -10.82 8.44
C ASP A 13 -9.07 -10.98 9.96
N SER A 14 -8.32 -10.07 10.57
CA SER A 14 -8.07 -10.05 12.01
C SER A 14 -7.75 -8.63 12.49
N TYR A 15 -8.22 -8.24 13.67
CA TYR A 15 -7.96 -6.92 14.25
C TYR A 15 -7.41 -7.03 15.66
N TYR A 16 -6.58 -6.06 16.05
CA TYR A 16 -5.98 -6.03 17.38
C TYR A 16 -6.89 -5.27 18.34
N ALA A 17 -7.45 -5.97 19.33
CA ALA A 17 -8.35 -5.41 20.31
C ALA A 17 -7.59 -5.10 21.60
N ILE A 18 -7.73 -3.86 22.08
CA ILE A 18 -7.09 -3.36 23.30
C ILE A 18 -8.20 -3.01 24.30
N PRO A 19 -8.07 -3.40 25.59
CA PRO A 19 -9.03 -2.99 26.63
C PRO A 19 -9.16 -1.46 26.69
N ALA A 20 -10.38 -0.96 26.83
CA ALA A 20 -10.67 0.47 26.76
C ALA A 20 -9.97 1.31 27.85
N ASP A 21 -9.60 0.68 28.97
CA ASP A 21 -8.90 1.30 30.10
C ASP A 21 -7.36 1.21 30.00
N ALA A 22 -6.84 0.48 29.01
CA ALA A 22 -5.41 0.31 28.82
C ALA A 22 -4.72 1.64 28.46
N LYS A 23 -3.52 1.85 29.01
CA LYS A 23 -2.73 3.08 28.78
C LYS A 23 -1.87 3.03 27.51
N THR A 24 -1.68 1.85 26.94
CA THR A 24 -0.82 1.64 25.76
C THR A 24 -1.38 0.50 24.92
N ALA A 25 -0.99 0.43 23.64
CA ALA A 25 -1.33 -0.66 22.74
C ALA A 25 -0.50 -1.95 22.95
N LYS A 26 0.25 -2.08 24.05
CA LYS A 26 1.14 -3.23 24.28
C LYS A 26 0.41 -4.50 24.73
N VAL A 27 -0.78 -4.35 25.32
CA VAL A 27 -1.55 -5.47 25.89
C VAL A 27 -2.92 -5.47 25.24
N GLY A 28 -3.14 -6.49 24.43
CA GLY A 28 -4.33 -6.70 23.62
C GLY A 28 -4.25 -8.07 22.96
N GLU A 29 -5.30 -8.43 22.23
CA GLU A 29 -5.45 -9.72 21.58
C GLU A 29 -5.87 -9.56 20.12
N TRP A 30 -5.43 -10.47 19.27
CA TRP A 30 -5.90 -10.57 17.89
C TRP A 30 -7.25 -11.29 17.88
N LEU A 31 -8.28 -10.62 17.34
CA LEU A 31 -9.60 -11.18 17.15
C LEU A 31 -9.89 -11.38 15.66
N GLU A 32 -10.70 -12.39 15.33
CA GLU A 32 -11.11 -12.65 13.96
C GLU A 32 -12.07 -11.57 13.45
N GLY A 33 -11.81 -11.10 12.23
CA GLY A 33 -12.70 -10.22 11.49
C GLY A 33 -13.78 -10.99 10.70
N PRO A 34 -14.68 -10.28 10.01
CA PRO A 34 -15.77 -10.91 9.25
C PRO A 34 -15.34 -11.62 7.95
N GLY A 35 -14.08 -11.47 7.54
CA GLY A 35 -13.49 -12.10 6.37
C GLY A 35 -14.17 -11.74 5.05
N ILE A 36 -14.09 -12.66 4.09
CA ILE A 36 -14.59 -12.46 2.72
C ILE A 36 -16.12 -12.38 2.65
N ASP A 37 -16.83 -12.92 3.64
CA ASP A 37 -18.29 -13.00 3.64
C ASP A 37 -18.94 -11.61 3.71
N LEU A 38 -18.29 -10.66 4.38
CA LEU A 38 -18.70 -9.25 4.34
C LEU A 38 -18.71 -8.72 2.91
N PHE A 39 -17.63 -8.93 2.16
CA PHE A 39 -17.48 -8.41 0.81
C PHE A 39 -18.41 -9.11 -0.18
N LYS A 40 -18.63 -10.42 -0.02
CA LYS A 40 -19.66 -11.15 -0.78
C LYS A 40 -21.05 -10.60 -0.54
N ALA A 41 -21.41 -10.29 0.71
CA ALA A 41 -22.71 -9.71 1.04
C ALA A 41 -22.87 -8.30 0.45
N ILE A 42 -21.82 -7.48 0.49
CA ILE A 42 -21.79 -6.16 -0.14
C ILE A 42 -21.99 -6.28 -1.65
N GLU A 43 -21.25 -7.16 -2.31
CA GLU A 43 -21.38 -7.40 -3.75
C GLU A 43 -22.77 -7.92 -4.13
N ALA A 44 -23.33 -8.86 -3.36
CA ALA A 44 -24.68 -9.36 -3.60
C ALA A 44 -25.75 -8.27 -3.50
N LYS A 45 -25.58 -7.31 -2.57
CA LYS A 45 -26.57 -6.26 -2.33
C LYS A 45 -26.41 -5.05 -3.25
N LEU A 46 -25.17 -4.69 -3.55
CA LEU A 46 -24.81 -3.43 -4.19
C LEU A 46 -24.20 -3.62 -5.58
N GLY A 47 -23.93 -4.85 -5.99
CA GLY A 47 -23.11 -5.17 -7.16
C GLY A 47 -21.62 -4.97 -6.89
N LYS A 48 -20.79 -5.33 -7.88
CA LYS A 48 -19.34 -5.16 -7.80
C LYS A 48 -18.98 -3.69 -7.61
N ARG A 49 -18.12 -3.40 -6.64
CA ARG A 49 -17.63 -2.06 -6.29
C ARG A 49 -16.14 -1.93 -6.59
N GLU A 50 -15.73 -0.74 -7.00
CA GLU A 50 -14.31 -0.42 -7.18
C GLU A 50 -13.72 -0.07 -5.81
N ILE A 51 -12.99 -1.02 -5.23
CA ILE A 51 -12.35 -0.91 -3.92
C ILE A 51 -10.84 -1.11 -4.10
N ILE A 52 -10.04 -0.29 -3.41
CA ILE A 52 -8.60 -0.50 -3.22
C ILE A 52 -8.40 -0.87 -1.76
N ALA A 53 -7.71 -1.98 -1.50
CA ALA A 53 -7.36 -2.41 -0.16
C ALA A 53 -6.04 -1.79 0.26
N GLU A 54 -6.01 -1.06 1.39
CA GLU A 54 -4.76 -0.71 2.05
C GLU A 54 -4.25 -1.95 2.80
N ASP A 55 -3.22 -2.59 2.22
CA ASP A 55 -2.56 -3.80 2.71
C ASP A 55 -1.09 -3.52 3.07
N LEU A 56 -0.80 -2.40 3.74
CA LEU A 56 0.56 -2.07 4.16
C LEU A 56 0.86 -2.64 5.57
N GLY A 57 2.14 -2.70 5.92
CA GLY A 57 2.60 -3.17 7.22
C GLY A 57 2.58 -4.68 7.40
N TYR A 58 2.14 -5.16 8.58
CA TYR A 58 2.18 -6.58 8.94
C TYR A 58 1.02 -7.36 8.32
N LEU A 59 1.34 -8.15 7.28
CA LEU A 59 0.42 -9.05 6.61
C LEU A 59 0.73 -10.50 6.95
N THR A 60 -0.28 -11.22 7.45
CA THR A 60 -0.27 -12.68 7.55
C THR A 60 -0.68 -13.29 6.21
N ASP A 61 -0.40 -14.59 6.01
CA ASP A 61 -0.84 -15.31 4.81
C ASP A 61 -2.38 -15.31 4.67
N SER A 62 -3.12 -15.28 5.78
CA SER A 62 -4.58 -15.16 5.79
C SER A 62 -5.06 -13.82 5.21
N VAL A 63 -4.41 -12.71 5.56
CA VAL A 63 -4.71 -11.40 4.97
C VAL A 63 -4.41 -11.38 3.47
N LYS A 64 -3.29 -11.97 3.05
CA LYS A 64 -2.94 -12.10 1.62
C LYS A 64 -3.98 -12.93 0.87
N GLN A 65 -4.49 -14.00 1.47
CA GLN A 65 -5.57 -14.80 0.91
C GLN A 65 -6.88 -14.02 0.82
N LEU A 66 -7.26 -13.28 1.87
CA LEU A 66 -8.46 -12.44 1.86
C LEU A 66 -8.42 -11.39 0.74
N LEU A 67 -7.27 -10.75 0.55
CA LEU A 67 -7.07 -9.80 -0.54
C LEU A 67 -7.24 -10.50 -1.91
N ALA A 68 -6.60 -11.65 -2.10
CA ALA A 68 -6.71 -12.43 -3.33
C ALA A 68 -8.17 -12.84 -3.62
N ASP A 69 -8.89 -13.35 -2.61
CA ASP A 69 -10.27 -13.79 -2.72
C ASP A 69 -11.24 -12.64 -3.01
N SER A 70 -10.94 -11.44 -2.49
CA SER A 70 -11.73 -10.24 -2.76
C SER A 70 -11.58 -9.72 -4.19
N GLY A 71 -10.45 -10.04 -4.84
CA GLY A 71 -10.09 -9.49 -6.15
C GLY A 71 -9.78 -7.98 -6.15
N PHE A 72 -9.73 -7.33 -4.99
CA PHE A 72 -9.38 -5.92 -4.88
C PHE A 72 -7.88 -5.71 -5.15
N PRO A 73 -7.49 -4.62 -5.82
CA PRO A 73 -6.10 -4.22 -5.88
C PRO A 73 -5.59 -3.82 -4.48
N GLY A 74 -4.42 -4.33 -4.13
CA GLY A 74 -3.63 -3.85 -2.99
C GLY A 74 -2.87 -2.57 -3.31
N MET A 75 -2.00 -2.15 -2.40
CA MET A 75 -1.17 -0.96 -2.48
C MET A 75 0.33 -1.31 -2.48
N LYS A 76 1.11 -0.51 -3.21
CA LYS A 76 2.57 -0.54 -3.15
C LYS A 76 3.10 0.88 -3.01
N VAL A 77 4.03 1.08 -2.09
CA VAL A 77 4.62 2.39 -1.79
C VAL A 77 6.12 2.32 -2.06
N LEU A 78 6.59 3.09 -3.04
CA LEU A 78 7.97 2.99 -3.52
C LEU A 78 9.00 3.46 -2.49
N GLU A 79 8.67 4.44 -1.62
CA GLU A 79 9.55 4.84 -0.51
C GLU A 79 9.97 3.66 0.38
N PHE A 80 9.05 2.71 0.62
CA PHE A 80 9.35 1.53 1.45
C PHE A 80 10.31 0.56 0.78
N ALA A 81 10.46 0.63 -0.55
CA ALA A 81 11.37 -0.24 -1.30
C ALA A 81 12.83 -0.05 -0.91
N PHE A 82 13.16 1.14 -0.44
CA PHE A 82 14.52 1.56 -0.11
C PHE A 82 14.69 1.81 1.38
N ASP A 83 13.68 1.57 2.21
CA ASP A 83 13.79 1.74 3.66
C ASP A 83 14.33 0.47 4.32
N SER A 84 15.61 0.48 4.69
CA SER A 84 16.26 -0.66 5.33
C SER A 84 15.74 -0.97 6.74
N ARG A 85 14.96 -0.07 7.36
CA ARG A 85 14.47 -0.25 8.74
C ARG A 85 13.39 -1.32 8.85
N ASP A 86 12.56 -1.47 7.82
CA ASP A 86 11.38 -2.32 7.85
C ASP A 86 11.59 -3.72 7.25
N GLY A 87 12.78 -4.02 6.72
CA GLY A 87 13.17 -5.35 6.21
C GLY A 87 12.34 -5.90 5.04
N SER A 88 11.27 -5.21 4.65
CA SER A 88 10.26 -5.60 3.67
C SER A 88 10.44 -4.90 2.32
N GLY A 89 11.49 -4.08 2.15
CA GLY A 89 11.70 -3.26 0.95
C GLY A 89 11.71 -4.06 -0.36
N ALA A 90 12.11 -5.33 -0.34
CA ALA A 90 12.04 -6.19 -1.51
C ALA A 90 10.62 -6.30 -2.08
N GLU A 91 9.57 -6.39 -1.26
CA GLU A 91 8.18 -6.48 -1.72
C GLU A 91 7.68 -5.17 -2.36
N TYR A 92 8.36 -4.07 -2.09
CA TYR A 92 8.03 -2.74 -2.57
C TYR A 92 8.87 -2.29 -3.77
N LEU A 93 9.74 -3.15 -4.30
CA LEU A 93 10.43 -2.90 -5.56
C LEU A 93 9.50 -3.15 -6.76
N PRO A 94 9.46 -2.26 -7.78
CA PRO A 94 8.53 -2.33 -8.91
C PRO A 94 8.46 -3.67 -9.64
N TYR A 95 9.59 -4.37 -9.76
CA TYR A 95 9.65 -5.66 -10.45
C TYR A 95 8.98 -6.81 -9.66
N ASN A 96 8.66 -6.60 -8.39
CA ASN A 96 7.92 -7.53 -7.54
C ASN A 96 6.43 -7.16 -7.41
N TYR A 97 5.97 -6.09 -8.06
CA TYR A 97 4.57 -5.68 -7.98
C TYR A 97 3.65 -6.69 -8.69
N PRO A 98 2.56 -7.14 -8.05
CA PRO A 98 1.50 -7.83 -8.77
C PRO A 98 0.81 -6.85 -9.73
N LYS A 99 0.27 -7.35 -10.84
CA LYS A 99 -0.48 -6.48 -11.77
C LYS A 99 -1.70 -5.83 -11.13
N ASN A 100 -2.36 -6.52 -10.19
CA ASN A 100 -3.53 -6.02 -9.49
C ASN A 100 -3.13 -5.26 -8.21
N CYS A 101 -2.40 -4.15 -8.37
CA CYS A 101 -2.14 -3.21 -7.29
C CYS A 101 -2.12 -1.78 -7.80
N VAL A 102 -2.18 -0.83 -6.88
CA VAL A 102 -1.97 0.59 -7.14
C VAL A 102 -0.66 1.01 -6.50
N ALA A 103 0.23 1.60 -7.31
CA ALA A 103 1.54 2.06 -6.86
C ALA A 103 1.52 3.55 -6.53
N TYR A 104 2.19 3.91 -5.43
CA TYR A 104 2.33 5.26 -4.89
C TYR A 104 3.81 5.54 -4.64
N ALA A 105 4.22 6.81 -4.71
CA ALA A 105 5.57 7.20 -4.28
C ALA A 105 5.65 7.15 -2.75
N GLY A 106 4.78 7.92 -2.11
CA GLY A 106 4.46 7.90 -0.68
C GLY A 106 2.94 8.05 -0.53
N THR A 107 2.43 7.85 0.69
CA THR A 107 1.05 8.17 1.08
C THR A 107 1.00 9.52 1.81
N HIS A 108 -0.16 9.88 2.36
CA HIS A 108 -0.28 11.03 3.24
C HIS A 108 0.43 10.88 4.61
N ASP A 109 0.81 9.66 4.97
CA ASP A 109 1.55 9.37 6.21
C ASP A 109 3.07 9.44 6.01
N ASN A 110 3.49 9.54 4.75
CA ASN A 110 4.88 9.68 4.34
C ASN A 110 5.28 11.16 4.26
N ASP A 111 6.59 11.44 4.35
CA ASP A 111 7.09 12.75 3.96
C ASP A 111 6.88 12.94 2.45
N THR A 112 6.97 14.17 1.98
CA THR A 112 7.12 14.44 0.55
C THR A 112 8.35 13.72 0.00
N ILE A 113 8.35 13.34 -1.28
CA ILE A 113 9.50 12.68 -1.93
C ILE A 113 10.82 13.42 -1.63
N GLN A 114 10.82 14.76 -1.79
CA GLN A 114 12.01 15.57 -1.54
C GLN A 114 12.39 15.65 -0.06
N GLY A 115 11.43 15.59 0.86
CA GLY A 115 11.68 15.51 2.30
C GLY A 115 12.25 14.15 2.71
N TRP A 116 11.70 13.06 2.17
CA TRP A 116 12.19 11.72 2.35
C TRP A 116 13.66 11.58 1.90
N PHE A 117 14.00 12.01 0.68
CA PHE A 117 15.38 11.97 0.19
C PHE A 117 16.38 12.79 1.03
N LYS A 118 15.93 13.80 1.77
CA LYS A 118 16.78 14.60 2.67
C LYS A 118 17.02 13.93 4.02
N THR A 119 16.19 12.96 4.41
CA THR A 119 16.18 12.39 5.76
C THR A 119 16.56 10.92 5.79
N ILE A 120 16.50 10.21 4.67
CA ILE A 120 17.01 8.84 4.56
C ILE A 120 18.51 8.76 4.81
N ASN A 121 18.97 7.59 5.27
CA ASN A 121 20.40 7.35 5.49
C ASN A 121 21.17 7.19 4.17
N ASP A 122 22.49 7.36 4.22
CA ASP A 122 23.35 7.34 3.03
C ASP A 122 23.31 6.02 2.23
N GLY A 123 23.11 4.89 2.92
CA GLY A 123 23.03 3.57 2.29
C GLY A 123 21.77 3.43 1.44
N ASP A 124 20.62 3.75 2.04
CA ASP A 124 19.32 3.74 1.39
C ASP A 124 19.24 4.79 0.27
N LEU A 125 19.82 5.98 0.50
CA LEU A 125 19.96 7.02 -0.54
C LEU A 125 20.76 6.51 -1.73
N LYS A 126 21.91 5.86 -1.49
CA LYS A 126 22.70 5.28 -2.58
C LYS A 126 21.90 4.23 -3.33
N TYR A 127 21.22 3.34 -2.62
CA TYR A 127 20.45 2.26 -3.24
C TYR A 127 19.27 2.80 -4.08
N ALA A 128 18.51 3.75 -3.54
CA ALA A 128 17.39 4.40 -4.25
C ALA A 128 17.85 5.08 -5.55
N ARG A 129 18.95 5.84 -5.49
CA ARG A 129 19.51 6.53 -6.66
C ARG A 129 20.00 5.57 -7.73
N ASP A 130 20.74 4.54 -7.33
CA ASP A 130 21.26 3.54 -8.27
C ASP A 130 20.13 2.72 -8.91
N PHE A 131 19.07 2.42 -8.16
CA PHE A 131 17.93 1.69 -8.68
C PHE A 131 17.10 2.51 -9.68
N MET A 132 16.88 3.80 -9.38
CA MET A 132 16.03 4.69 -10.20
C MET A 132 16.80 5.49 -11.26
N ASP A 133 18.13 5.30 -11.36
CA ASP A 133 19.02 6.15 -12.18
C ASP A 133 18.89 7.66 -11.85
N ALA A 134 18.73 7.95 -10.55
CA ALA A 134 18.38 9.29 -10.07
C ALA A 134 19.60 10.01 -9.46
N TYR A 135 20.30 10.80 -10.26
CA TYR A 135 21.52 11.51 -9.81
C TYR A 135 21.38 13.03 -9.69
N ASN A 136 20.26 13.61 -10.12
CA ASN A 136 19.95 15.02 -9.91
C ASN A 136 18.95 15.18 -8.74
N PRO A 137 19.37 15.75 -7.59
CA PRO A 137 18.48 15.95 -6.44
C PRO A 137 17.23 16.77 -6.73
N ASP A 138 17.31 17.72 -7.67
CA ASP A 138 16.14 18.54 -8.03
C ASP A 138 15.08 17.73 -8.78
N GLU A 139 15.44 16.58 -9.38
CA GLU A 139 14.59 15.72 -10.21
C GLU A 139 14.11 14.45 -9.50
N TYR A 140 14.51 14.18 -8.25
CA TYR A 140 14.16 12.93 -7.55
C TYR A 140 12.68 12.56 -7.58
N HIS A 141 11.81 13.56 -7.44
CA HIS A 141 10.37 13.38 -7.57
C HIS A 141 9.93 12.89 -8.96
N TRP A 142 10.55 13.40 -10.03
CA TRP A 142 10.31 12.92 -11.39
C TRP A 142 10.84 11.50 -11.60
N GLU A 143 11.99 11.15 -11.04
CA GLU A 143 12.53 9.79 -11.18
C GLU A 143 11.69 8.74 -10.42
N MET A 144 11.17 9.07 -9.24
CA MET A 144 10.20 8.21 -8.55
C MET A 144 8.92 8.06 -9.37
N MET A 145 8.39 9.16 -9.93
CA MET A 145 7.19 9.08 -10.78
C MET A 145 7.43 8.23 -12.02
N ARG A 146 8.56 8.39 -12.72
CA ARG A 146 8.94 7.56 -13.87
C ARG A 146 9.05 6.08 -13.49
N THR A 147 9.66 5.79 -12.35
CA THR A 147 9.80 4.43 -11.81
C THR A 147 8.44 3.77 -11.55
N ILE A 148 7.49 4.51 -10.96
CA ILE A 148 6.12 4.01 -10.71
C ILE A 148 5.35 3.82 -12.01
N ILE A 149 5.41 4.78 -12.92
CA ILE A 149 4.72 4.72 -14.22
C ILE A 149 5.20 3.53 -15.06
N ALA A 150 6.49 3.19 -14.96
CA ALA A 150 7.10 2.04 -15.64
C ALA A 150 6.80 0.68 -14.97
N SER A 151 6.20 0.68 -13.77
CA SER A 151 5.85 -0.55 -13.05
C SER A 151 4.65 -1.27 -13.68
N PRO A 152 4.41 -2.56 -13.35
CA PRO A 152 3.26 -3.30 -13.86
C PRO A 152 1.95 -2.98 -13.12
N ALA A 153 1.95 -2.03 -12.18
CA ALA A 153 0.78 -1.65 -11.40
C ALA A 153 -0.32 -0.98 -12.25
N ILE A 154 -1.55 -0.98 -11.75
CA ILE A 154 -2.68 -0.32 -12.40
C ILE A 154 -2.46 1.18 -12.41
N GLN A 155 -2.50 1.77 -13.60
CA GLN A 155 -2.62 3.21 -13.77
C GLN A 155 -4.09 3.61 -13.67
N LEU A 156 -4.47 4.22 -12.54
CA LEU A 156 -5.80 4.78 -12.36
C LEU A 156 -5.97 5.99 -13.28
N SER A 157 -6.59 5.77 -14.44
CA SER A 157 -7.01 6.84 -15.34
C SER A 157 -8.48 7.16 -15.11
N TYR A 158 -8.78 8.42 -14.82
CA TYR A 158 -10.16 8.89 -14.73
C TYR A 158 -10.81 8.75 -16.12
N LYS A 159 -11.83 7.89 -16.23
CA LYS A 159 -12.71 7.88 -17.41
C LYS A 159 -13.91 8.78 -17.12
N PRO A 160 -14.04 9.95 -17.76
CA PRO A 160 -15.24 10.77 -17.60
C PRO A 160 -16.46 9.97 -18.04
N LYS A 161 -17.50 9.93 -17.19
CA LYS A 161 -18.80 9.37 -17.57
C LYS A 161 -19.37 10.24 -18.69
N THR A 162 -19.44 9.69 -19.90
CA THR A 162 -20.29 10.24 -20.96
C THR A 162 -21.74 10.00 -20.56
N TYR A 163 -22.46 11.07 -20.26
CA TYR A 163 -23.91 11.08 -20.07
C TYR A 163 -24.63 11.12 -21.41
#